data_AF-A0A6V7VT14-F1
#
_entry.id   AF-A0A6V7VT14-F1
#
_cell.length_a   1.000
_cell.length_b   1.000
_cell.length_c   1.000
_cell.angle_alpha   90.00
_cell.angle_beta   90.00
_cell.angle_gamma   90.00
#
_symmetry.space_group_name_H-M   'P 1'
#
loop_
_entity.id
_entity.type
_entity.pdbx_description
1 polymer ?
#
loop_
_entity_poly.entity_id
_entity_poly.type
_entity_poly.pdbx_seq_one_letter_code
_entity_poly.pdbx_strand_id
1 'polypeptide(L)'
;MESHTIIPSINSPILKTNWKSIYIVAIVSFIAALEFAASNDWNYFCQLDPSATITFYGILRTVGGLSGGISTILAGWLCNRLKDTRQILIISKLLILISTLFFLGAELVKGFAFYAFFLCYKILMGIASGGGSMSRTHVAMASTEKDRNKAIALTALLPAVGLLVGFAINAGTSFMKYPGIEIPLIKIHLNLFTAPMIFSMFIFLLALYLLIYHFDGKWHIYEKMQKINSKIIWK
;
A
#
# COMPACT_ATOMS: atom_id res chain seq x y z
N MET A 1 44.22 -13.10 17.94
CA MET A 1 43.78 -12.88 19.33
C MET A 1 44.30 -11.49 19.68
N GLU A 2 43.51 -10.43 19.77
CA GLU A 2 42.13 -10.24 20.21
C GLU A 2 41.46 -9.18 19.33
N SER A 3 40.27 -9.48 18.76
CA SER A 3 39.45 -8.44 18.15
C SER A 3 38.74 -7.70 19.28
N HIS A 4 39.28 -6.55 19.70
CA HIS A 4 38.62 -5.67 20.65
C HIS A 4 37.25 -5.28 20.11
N THR A 5 36.20 -5.95 20.59
CA THR A 5 34.83 -5.45 20.57
C THR A 5 34.80 -4.20 21.43
N ILE A 6 35.04 -3.05 20.81
CA ILE A 6 34.80 -1.74 21.41
C ILE A 6 33.29 -1.66 21.64
N ILE A 7 32.86 -1.98 22.86
CA ILE A 7 31.52 -1.71 23.35
C ILE A 7 31.38 -0.18 23.29
N PRO A 8 30.51 0.37 22.43
CA PRO A 8 30.35 1.82 22.38
C PRO A 8 29.80 2.27 23.74
N SER A 9 30.50 3.25 24.30
CA SER A 9 30.29 3.82 25.61
C SER A 9 28.82 4.22 25.88
N ILE A 10 28.49 4.15 27.16
CA ILE A 10 27.18 4.31 27.83
C ILE A 10 26.47 5.68 27.57
N ASN A 11 27.00 6.55 26.69
CA ASN A 11 26.47 7.89 26.42
C ASN A 11 26.14 8.16 24.93
N SER A 12 25.78 7.13 24.15
CA SER A 12 25.04 7.39 22.90
C SER A 12 23.61 7.83 23.26
N PRO A 13 23.04 8.89 22.66
CA PRO A 13 21.64 9.26 22.91
C PRO A 13 20.81 8.03 22.57
N ILE A 14 20.18 7.41 23.57
CA ILE A 14 19.54 6.10 23.46
C ILE A 14 18.69 6.10 22.19
N LEU A 15 19.19 5.46 21.15
CA LEU A 15 18.49 5.33 19.88
C LEU A 15 17.28 4.48 20.20
N LYS A 16 16.12 5.12 20.31
CA LYS A 16 14.87 4.47 20.66
C LYS A 16 14.09 4.26 19.37
N THR A 17 13.76 3.01 19.09
CA THR A 17 12.92 2.63 17.96
C THR A 17 11.54 3.27 18.08
N ASN A 18 11.09 3.89 16.99
CA ASN A 18 9.74 4.47 16.93
C ASN A 18 8.72 3.38 16.59
N TRP A 19 8.36 2.59 17.60
CA TRP A 19 7.41 1.48 17.47
C TRP A 19 6.04 1.92 16.94
N LYS A 20 5.54 3.11 17.34
CA LYS A 20 4.25 3.63 16.86
C LYS A 20 4.23 3.76 15.33
N SER A 21 5.29 4.30 14.76
CA SER A 21 5.44 4.48 13.32
C SER A 21 5.50 3.13 12.58
N ILE A 22 6.19 2.14 13.15
CA ILE A 22 6.29 0.77 12.61
C ILE A 22 4.92 0.07 12.64
N TYR A 23 4.18 0.15 13.75
CA TYR A 23 2.84 -0.44 13.86
C TYR A 23 1.87 0.17 12.84
N ILE A 24 1.88 1.49 12.67
CA ILE A 24 1.01 2.16 11.68
C ILE A 24 1.35 1.68 10.26
N VAL A 25 2.63 1.61 9.90
CA VAL A 25 3.03 1.12 8.57
C VAL A 25 2.66 -0.34 8.36
N ALA A 26 2.79 -1.17 9.38
CA ALA A 26 2.38 -2.56 9.32
C ALA A 26 0.86 -2.71 9.13
N ILE A 27 0.04 -1.92 9.84
CA ILE A 27 -1.42 -1.88 9.66
C ILE A 27 -1.80 -1.38 8.27
N VAL A 28 -1.15 -0.31 7.79
CA VAL A 28 -1.39 0.24 6.45
C VAL A 28 -1.03 -0.78 5.35
N SER A 29 -0.01 -1.59 5.58
CA SER A 29 0.40 -2.67 4.68
C SER A 29 -0.55 -3.87 4.75
N PHE A 30 -1.07 -4.21 5.94
CA PHE A 30 -2.16 -5.18 6.12
C PHE A 30 -3.40 -4.77 5.32
N ILE A 31 -3.83 -3.52 5.44
CA ILE A 31 -4.96 -2.95 4.72
C ILE A 31 -4.79 -3.09 3.19
N ALA A 32 -3.60 -2.76 2.67
CA ALA A 32 -3.31 -2.85 1.25
C ALA A 32 -3.33 -4.30 0.74
N ALA A 33 -2.81 -5.24 1.53
CA ALA A 33 -2.84 -6.66 1.20
C ALA A 33 -4.27 -7.23 1.24
N LEU A 34 -5.06 -6.80 2.23
CA LEU A 34 -6.46 -7.18 2.36
C LEU A 34 -7.28 -6.76 1.12
N GLU A 35 -7.14 -5.51 0.68
CA GLU A 35 -7.78 -5.04 -0.56
C GLU A 35 -7.35 -5.90 -1.75
N PHE A 36 -6.05 -6.07 -1.96
CA PHE A 36 -5.53 -6.80 -3.12
C PHE A 36 -6.11 -8.22 -3.24
N ALA A 37 -6.34 -8.91 -2.12
CA ALA A 37 -6.93 -10.24 -2.09
C ALA A 37 -8.48 -10.23 -2.11
N ALA A 38 -9.11 -9.19 -1.55
CA ALA A 38 -10.56 -9.04 -1.54
C ALA A 38 -11.12 -8.63 -2.92
N SER A 39 -10.36 -7.87 -3.70
CA SER A 39 -10.78 -7.34 -4.99
C SER A 39 -10.75 -8.42 -6.08
N ASN A 40 -11.93 -8.72 -6.65
CA ASN A 40 -12.09 -9.70 -7.72
C ASN A 40 -12.31 -9.03 -9.09
N ASP A 41 -11.32 -8.24 -9.50
CA ASP A 41 -11.40 -7.35 -10.67
C ASP A 41 -11.68 -8.09 -11.99
N TRP A 42 -11.21 -9.33 -12.12
CA TRP A 42 -11.42 -10.12 -13.33
C TRP A 42 -12.89 -10.55 -13.48
N ASN A 43 -13.48 -11.08 -12.41
CA ASN A 43 -14.89 -11.48 -12.45
C ASN A 43 -15.80 -10.26 -12.67
N TYR A 44 -15.45 -9.10 -12.09
CA TYR A 44 -16.16 -7.85 -12.38
C TYR A 44 -16.09 -7.48 -13.87
N PHE A 45 -14.88 -7.55 -14.44
CA PHE A 45 -14.67 -7.25 -15.86
C PHE A 45 -15.46 -8.17 -16.79
N CYS A 46 -15.49 -9.48 -16.50
CA CYS A 46 -16.28 -10.45 -17.27
C CYS A 46 -17.80 -10.26 -17.13
N GLN A 47 -18.28 -9.72 -16.00
CA GLN A 47 -19.70 -9.45 -15.83
C GLN A 47 -20.19 -8.24 -16.62
N LEU A 48 -19.34 -7.20 -16.72
CA LEU A 48 -19.66 -6.00 -17.48
C LEU A 48 -19.54 -6.20 -19.00
N ASP A 49 -18.57 -7.00 -19.44
CA ASP A 49 -18.42 -7.38 -20.84
C ASP A 49 -18.13 -8.89 -21.00
N PRO A 50 -19.16 -9.71 -21.28
CA PRO A 50 -18.99 -11.14 -21.53
C PRO A 50 -18.13 -11.48 -22.76
N SER A 51 -17.91 -10.52 -23.66
CA SER A 51 -17.08 -10.71 -24.86
C SER A 51 -15.59 -10.47 -24.60
N ALA A 52 -15.24 -10.11 -23.36
CA ALA A 52 -13.89 -9.68 -23.05
C ALA A 52 -12.88 -10.84 -23.01
N THR A 53 -11.81 -10.71 -23.81
CA THR A 53 -10.77 -11.73 -23.92
C THR A 53 -9.80 -11.66 -22.75
N ILE A 54 -9.40 -12.84 -22.23
CA ILE A 54 -8.36 -12.99 -21.20
C ILE A 54 -7.07 -12.25 -21.58
N THR A 55 -6.68 -12.30 -22.87
CA THR A 55 -5.50 -11.60 -23.41
C THR A 55 -5.54 -10.10 -23.16
N PHE A 56 -6.70 -9.46 -23.34
CA PHE A 56 -6.84 -8.02 -23.14
C PHE A 56 -6.66 -7.64 -21.66
N TYR A 57 -7.26 -8.42 -20.75
CA TYR A 57 -7.03 -8.23 -19.32
C TYR A 57 -5.60 -8.53 -18.89
N GLY A 58 -4.92 -9.50 -19.55
CA GLY A 58 -3.50 -9.75 -19.38
C GLY A 58 -2.63 -8.53 -19.72
N ILE A 59 -2.97 -7.81 -20.81
CA ILE A 59 -2.31 -6.55 -21.19
C ILE A 59 -2.57 -5.48 -20.13
N LEU A 60 -3.81 -5.29 -19.70
CA LEU A 60 -4.16 -4.33 -18.63
C LEU A 60 -3.38 -4.60 -17.34
N ARG A 61 -3.27 -5.87 -16.94
CA ARG A 61 -2.52 -6.27 -15.75
C ARG A 61 -1.03 -6.00 -15.91
N THR A 62 -0.48 -6.26 -17.09
CA THR A 62 0.93 -5.97 -17.41
C THR A 62 1.21 -4.46 -17.34
N VAL A 63 0.35 -3.63 -17.93
CA VAL A 63 0.47 -2.17 -17.88
C VAL A 63 0.42 -1.65 -16.44
N GLY A 64 -0.51 -2.16 -15.62
CA GLY A 64 -0.56 -1.86 -14.19
C GLY A 64 0.75 -2.22 -13.47
N GLY A 65 1.29 -3.42 -13.71
CA GLY A 65 2.57 -3.86 -13.15
C GLY A 65 3.76 -2.99 -13.57
N LEU A 66 3.85 -2.63 -14.86
CA LEU A 66 4.89 -1.73 -15.39
C LEU A 66 4.85 -0.36 -14.72
N SER A 67 3.65 0.23 -14.60
CA SER A 67 3.49 1.52 -13.93
C SER A 67 3.90 1.46 -12.45
N GLY A 68 3.66 0.35 -11.76
CA GLY A 68 4.12 0.13 -10.38
C GLY A 68 5.62 -0.06 -10.23
N GLY A 69 6.26 -0.72 -11.20
CA GLY A 69 7.72 -0.82 -11.27
C GLY A 69 8.37 0.56 -11.40
N ILE A 70 7.91 1.35 -12.38
CA ILE A 70 8.40 2.72 -12.61
C ILE A 70 8.16 3.59 -11.37
N SER A 71 6.96 3.51 -10.78
CA SER A 71 6.62 4.27 -9.59
C SER A 71 7.48 3.90 -8.38
N THR A 72 7.83 2.63 -8.20
CA THR A 72 8.71 2.21 -7.09
C THR A 72 10.10 2.86 -7.18
N ILE A 73 10.66 2.96 -8.38
CA ILE A 73 11.94 3.63 -8.64
C ILE A 73 11.83 5.13 -8.32
N LEU A 74 10.80 5.79 -8.85
CA LEU A 74 10.55 7.21 -8.61
C LEU A 74 10.31 7.52 -7.13
N ALA A 75 9.50 6.70 -6.45
CA ALA A 75 9.21 6.82 -5.04
C ALA A 75 10.49 6.62 -4.21
N GLY A 76 11.35 5.67 -4.56
CA GLY A 76 12.65 5.47 -3.90
C GLY A 76 13.56 6.69 -4.01
N TRP A 77 13.67 7.25 -5.22
CA TRP A 77 14.46 8.47 -5.45
C TRP A 77 13.90 9.67 -4.68
N LEU A 78 12.58 9.88 -4.72
CA LEU A 78 11.91 10.98 -4.03
C LEU A 78 12.02 10.84 -2.51
N CYS A 79 11.93 9.61 -1.99
CA CYS A 79 12.05 9.33 -0.57
C CYS A 79 13.45 9.68 -0.04
N ASN A 80 14.49 9.35 -0.81
CA ASN A 80 15.85 9.69 -0.45
C ASN A 80 16.10 11.21 -0.45
N ARG A 81 15.47 11.94 -1.38
CA ARG A 81 15.59 13.39 -1.48
C ARG A 81 14.84 14.12 -0.37
N LEU A 82 13.63 13.68 -0.04
CA LEU A 82 12.79 14.29 0.98
C LEU A 82 13.21 13.90 2.41
N LYS A 83 13.89 12.75 2.57
CA LYS A 83 14.20 12.11 3.86
C LYS A 83 12.97 11.95 4.78
N ASP A 84 11.80 11.90 4.15
CA ASP A 84 10.50 11.76 4.79
C ASP A 84 9.66 10.80 3.95
N THR A 85 9.22 9.73 4.58
CA THR A 85 8.38 8.69 3.95
C THR A 85 6.90 9.05 4.02
N ARG A 86 6.50 9.97 4.90
CA ARG A 86 5.10 10.31 5.14
C ARG A 86 4.41 10.87 3.91
N GLN A 87 5.06 11.82 3.25
CA GLN A 87 4.47 12.50 2.08
C GLN A 87 4.19 11.50 0.95
N ILE A 88 5.12 10.57 0.72
CA ILE A 88 4.98 9.55 -0.34
C ILE A 88 3.84 8.59 -0.01
N LEU A 89 3.74 8.13 1.24
CA LEU A 89 2.64 7.24 1.66
C LEU A 89 1.28 7.92 1.53
N ILE A 90 1.17 9.20 1.89
CA ILE A 90 -0.07 9.99 1.73
C ILE A 90 -0.44 10.10 0.25
N ILE A 91 0.50 10.50 -0.61
CA ILE A 91 0.26 10.63 -2.06
C ILE A 91 -0.18 9.29 -2.65
N SER A 92 0.49 8.19 -2.28
CA SER A 92 0.09 6.86 -2.72
C SER A 92 -1.34 6.52 -2.30
N LYS A 93 -1.75 6.81 -1.06
CA LYS A 93 -3.13 6.54 -0.61
C LYS A 93 -4.17 7.41 -1.31
N LEU A 94 -3.85 8.67 -1.60
CA LEU A 94 -4.73 9.54 -2.42
C LEU A 94 -4.89 8.98 -3.84
N LEU A 95 -3.81 8.48 -4.45
CA LEU A 95 -3.88 7.86 -5.77
C LEU A 95 -4.74 6.58 -5.78
N ILE A 96 -4.67 5.75 -4.72
CA ILE A 96 -5.56 4.58 -4.57
C ILE A 96 -7.03 5.01 -4.49
N LEU A 97 -7.33 6.07 -3.73
CA LEU A 97 -8.70 6.59 -3.63
C LEU A 97 -9.21 7.08 -4.99
N ILE A 98 -8.39 7.82 -5.74
CA ILE A 98 -8.75 8.28 -7.09
C ILE A 98 -8.95 7.08 -8.03
N SER A 99 -8.04 6.09 -7.98
CA SER A 99 -8.16 4.84 -8.74
C SER A 99 -9.48 4.12 -8.45
N THR A 100 -9.85 4.02 -7.17
CA THR A 100 -11.11 3.43 -6.73
C THR A 100 -12.33 4.17 -7.30
N LEU A 101 -12.28 5.51 -7.37
CA LEU A 101 -13.34 6.30 -8.01
C LEU A 101 -13.45 6.02 -9.52
N PHE A 102 -12.33 5.84 -10.23
CA PHE A 102 -12.35 5.45 -11.64
C PHE A 102 -13.00 4.08 -11.85
N PHE A 103 -12.76 3.12 -10.95
CA PHE A 103 -13.42 1.82 -11.05
C PHE A 103 -14.93 1.92 -10.78
N LEU A 104 -15.36 2.68 -9.77
CA LEU A 104 -16.80 2.92 -9.53
C LEU A 104 -17.44 3.65 -10.72
N GLY A 105 -16.74 4.63 -11.28
CA GLY A 105 -17.18 5.36 -12.47
C GLY A 105 -17.26 4.49 -13.72
N ALA A 106 -16.48 3.41 -13.80
CA ALA A 106 -16.53 2.48 -14.93
C ALA A 106 -17.89 1.77 -15.04
N GLU A 107 -18.64 1.61 -13.95
CA GLU A 107 -19.99 1.04 -13.98
C GLU A 107 -21.00 1.96 -14.70
N LEU A 108 -20.79 3.27 -14.63
CA LEU A 108 -21.70 4.28 -15.17
C LEU A 108 -21.54 4.50 -16.68
N VAL A 109 -20.46 3.97 -17.26
CA VAL A 109 -20.04 4.27 -18.63
C VAL A 109 -20.03 2.98 -19.45
N LYS A 110 -20.56 3.04 -20.69
CA LYS A 110 -20.62 1.89 -21.60
C LYS A 110 -19.72 2.09 -22.82
N GLY A 111 -19.34 0.98 -23.47
CA GLY A 111 -18.55 1.00 -24.71
C GLY A 111 -17.07 1.35 -24.49
N PHE A 112 -16.46 2.09 -25.41
CA PHE A 112 -15.02 2.38 -25.39
C PHE A 112 -14.55 3.10 -24.11
N ALA A 113 -15.39 3.96 -23.54
CA ALA A 113 -15.02 4.71 -22.36
C ALA A 113 -14.92 3.83 -21.09
N PHE A 114 -15.60 2.69 -21.01
CA PHE A 114 -15.39 1.69 -19.95
C PHE A 114 -13.94 1.20 -19.94
N TYR A 115 -13.42 0.81 -21.11
CA TYR A 115 -12.06 0.33 -21.29
C TYR A 115 -11.01 1.39 -20.88
N ALA A 116 -11.27 2.66 -21.23
CA ALA A 116 -10.40 3.76 -20.83
C ALA A 116 -10.40 3.98 -19.30
N PHE A 117 -11.57 3.95 -18.65
CA PHE A 117 -11.68 4.09 -17.20
C PHE A 117 -10.99 2.93 -16.46
N PHE A 118 -11.15 1.70 -16.95
CA PHE A 118 -10.51 0.52 -16.36
C PHE A 118 -8.98 0.54 -16.55
N LEU A 119 -8.49 1.03 -17.70
CA LEU A 119 -7.07 1.25 -17.93
C LEU A 119 -6.51 2.31 -16.97
N CYS A 120 -7.20 3.45 -16.80
CA CYS A 120 -6.82 4.49 -15.83
C CYS A 120 -6.80 3.94 -14.40
N TYR A 121 -7.80 3.16 -14.01
CA TYR A 121 -7.82 2.45 -12.73
C TYR A 121 -6.54 1.63 -12.52
N LYS A 122 -6.18 0.77 -13.48
CA LYS A 122 -5.00 -0.11 -13.38
C LYS A 122 -3.69 0.66 -13.34
N ILE A 123 -3.54 1.71 -14.14
CA ILE A 123 -2.33 2.56 -14.14
C ILE A 123 -2.20 3.30 -12.80
N LEU A 124 -3.28 3.93 -12.32
CA LEU A 124 -3.24 4.68 -11.06
C LEU A 124 -2.97 3.77 -9.87
N MET A 125 -3.58 2.58 -9.84
CA MET A 125 -3.34 1.58 -8.80
C MET A 125 -1.88 1.09 -8.84
N GLY A 126 -1.36 0.85 -10.04
CA GLY A 126 0.05 0.54 -10.25
C GLY A 126 0.96 1.63 -9.72
N ILE A 127 0.76 2.89 -10.11
CA ILE A 127 1.55 4.02 -9.60
C ILE A 127 1.46 4.11 -8.07
N ALA A 128 0.29 3.90 -7.49
CA ALA A 128 0.13 3.95 -6.04
C ALA A 128 0.91 2.84 -5.30
N SER A 129 1.13 1.68 -5.92
CA SER A 129 1.86 0.56 -5.31
C SER A 129 3.29 0.91 -4.89
N GLY A 130 3.91 1.93 -5.49
CA GLY A 130 5.24 2.42 -5.13
C GLY A 130 5.38 2.82 -3.65
N GLY A 131 4.31 3.33 -3.03
CA GLY A 131 4.29 3.65 -1.60
C GLY A 131 4.38 2.41 -0.69
N GLY A 132 3.86 1.27 -1.15
CA GLY A 132 3.99 0.00 -0.43
C GLY A 132 5.45 -0.44 -0.30
N SER A 133 6.29 -0.17 -1.31
CA SER A 133 7.73 -0.43 -1.23
C SER A 133 8.42 0.50 -0.24
N MET A 134 8.01 1.77 -0.16
CA MET A 134 8.57 2.75 0.78
C MET A 134 8.26 2.45 2.23
N SER A 135 7.15 1.75 2.49
CA SER A 135 6.80 1.25 3.83
C SER A 135 7.90 0.35 4.41
N ARG A 136 8.47 -0.56 3.60
CA ARG A 136 9.57 -1.44 4.04
C ARG A 136 10.86 -0.66 4.28
N THR A 137 11.17 0.29 3.39
CA THR A 137 12.31 1.19 3.56
C THR A 137 12.19 1.99 4.85
N HIS A 138 11.01 2.52 5.15
CA HIS A 138 10.76 3.26 6.40
C HIS A 138 11.05 2.42 7.64
N VAL A 139 10.58 1.17 7.68
CA VAL A 139 10.81 0.26 8.82
C VAL A 139 12.29 -0.01 9.03
N ALA A 140 13.06 -0.19 7.95
CA ALA A 140 14.51 -0.36 8.04
C ALA A 140 15.21 0.87 8.63
N MET A 141 14.72 2.07 8.30
CA MET A 141 15.29 3.36 8.73
C MET A 141 14.83 3.80 10.13
N ALA A 142 13.64 3.37 10.55
CA ALA A 142 13.03 3.69 11.84
C ALA A 142 13.34 2.66 12.95
N SER A 143 14.02 1.56 12.61
CA SER A 143 14.41 0.50 13.56
C SER A 143 15.89 0.56 13.92
N THR A 144 16.19 0.16 15.17
CA THR A 144 17.56 0.02 15.66
C THR A 144 18.06 -1.40 15.41
N GLU A 145 19.37 -1.64 15.42
CA GLU A 145 19.93 -2.97 15.12
C GLU A 145 19.37 -4.08 16.02
N LYS A 146 19.12 -3.79 17.29
CA LYS A 146 18.55 -4.75 18.26
C LYS A 146 17.10 -5.12 17.93
N ASP A 147 16.29 -4.16 17.47
CA ASP A 147 14.84 -4.34 17.25
C ASP A 147 14.47 -4.53 15.76
N ARG A 148 15.41 -4.35 14.83
CA ARG A 148 15.18 -4.42 13.39
C ARG A 148 14.59 -5.75 12.95
N ASN A 149 15.09 -6.87 13.48
CA ASN A 149 14.57 -8.19 13.12
C ASN A 149 13.09 -8.34 13.52
N LYS A 150 12.71 -7.87 14.71
CA LYS A 150 11.31 -7.89 15.17
C LYS A 150 10.43 -6.97 14.32
N ALA A 151 10.91 -5.78 14.00
CA ALA A 151 10.19 -4.81 13.18
C ALA A 151 9.94 -5.33 11.75
N ILE A 152 10.97 -5.88 11.11
CA ILE A 152 10.87 -6.47 9.77
C ILE A 152 9.92 -7.66 9.81
N ALA A 153 10.05 -8.56 10.80
CA ALA A 153 9.17 -9.70 10.96
C ALA A 153 7.69 -9.27 11.07
N LEU A 154 7.38 -8.30 11.93
CA LEU A 154 6.03 -7.77 12.06
C LEU A 154 5.47 -7.23 10.74
N THR A 155 6.28 -6.46 10.01
CA THR A 155 5.88 -5.85 8.73
C THR A 155 5.79 -6.83 7.58
N ALA A 156 6.35 -8.03 7.70
CA ALA A 156 6.18 -9.13 6.76
C ALA A 156 4.95 -9.99 7.12
N LEU A 157 4.71 -10.22 8.42
CA LEU A 157 3.59 -11.04 8.90
C LEU A 157 2.23 -10.40 8.65
N LEU A 158 2.08 -9.11 8.97
CA LEU A 158 0.79 -8.43 8.87
C LEU A 158 0.21 -8.45 7.44
N PRO A 159 0.95 -8.10 6.38
CA PRO A 159 0.45 -8.23 5.01
C PRO A 159 0.04 -9.65 4.64
N ALA A 160 0.76 -10.68 5.10
CA ALA A 160 0.39 -12.08 4.84
C ALA A 160 -0.95 -12.44 5.49
N VAL A 161 -1.19 -11.99 6.74
CA VAL A 161 -2.50 -12.13 7.39
C VAL A 161 -3.58 -11.36 6.62
N GLY A 162 -3.25 -10.16 6.13
CA GLY A 162 -4.15 -9.37 5.28
C GLY A 162 -4.60 -10.11 4.03
N LEU A 163 -3.68 -10.79 3.34
CA LEU A 163 -4.02 -11.62 2.17
C LEU A 163 -4.99 -12.76 2.53
N LEU A 164 -4.73 -13.47 3.64
CA LEU A 164 -5.59 -14.56 4.08
C LEU A 164 -7.01 -14.06 4.39
N VAL A 165 -7.12 -12.95 5.12
CA VAL A 165 -8.40 -12.31 5.44
C VAL A 165 -9.09 -11.82 4.17
N GLY A 166 -8.36 -11.21 3.23
CA GLY A 166 -8.91 -10.75 1.96
C GLY A 166 -9.48 -11.89 1.11
N PHE A 167 -8.77 -13.02 0.99
CA PHE A 167 -9.30 -14.19 0.29
C PHE A 167 -10.51 -14.80 1.00
N ALA A 168 -10.52 -14.81 2.33
CA ALA A 168 -11.69 -15.26 3.10
C ALA A 168 -12.90 -14.34 2.88
N ILE A 169 -12.69 -13.02 2.83
CA ILE A 169 -13.74 -12.05 2.49
C ILE A 169 -14.26 -12.29 1.07
N ASN A 170 -13.37 -12.47 0.09
CA ASN A 170 -13.74 -12.73 -1.31
C ASN A 170 -14.52 -14.05 -1.48
N ALA A 171 -14.12 -15.10 -0.77
CA ALA A 171 -14.87 -16.36 -0.72
C ALA A 171 -16.23 -16.16 -0.04
N GLY A 172 -16.29 -15.37 1.04
CA GLY A 172 -17.53 -15.04 1.74
C GLY A 172 -18.50 -14.21 0.89
N THR A 173 -18.00 -13.24 0.12
CA THR A 173 -18.83 -12.43 -0.76
C THR A 173 -19.42 -13.27 -1.89
N SER A 174 -18.75 -14.35 -2.32
CA SER A 174 -19.29 -15.28 -3.34
C SER A 174 -20.63 -15.92 -2.94
N PHE A 175 -21.02 -15.89 -1.65
CA PHE A 175 -22.33 -16.34 -1.17
C PHE A 175 -23.44 -15.27 -1.25
N MET A 176 -23.12 -14.00 -1.55
CA MET A 176 -24.12 -12.95 -1.81
C MET A 176 -24.69 -13.07 -3.23
N LYS A 177 -26.03 -13.06 -3.34
CA LYS A 177 -26.75 -13.12 -4.63
C LYS A 177 -26.49 -11.88 -5.50
N TYR A 178 -26.26 -12.14 -6.78
CA TYR A 178 -26.36 -11.15 -7.85
C TYR A 178 -27.79 -11.17 -8.43
N PRO A 179 -28.44 -10.03 -8.75
CA PRO A 179 -28.02 -8.65 -8.56
C PRO A 179 -28.49 -8.15 -7.18
N GLY A 180 -27.68 -7.33 -6.51
CA GLY A 180 -27.99 -6.85 -5.16
C GLY A 180 -29.11 -5.80 -5.10
N ILE A 181 -29.20 -5.11 -3.96
CA ILE A 181 -30.16 -4.02 -3.70
C ILE A 181 -29.69 -2.76 -4.45
N GLU A 182 -30.53 -2.23 -5.34
CA GLU A 182 -30.30 -0.92 -5.97
C GLU A 182 -30.36 0.19 -4.91
N ILE A 183 -29.32 1.04 -4.81
CA ILE A 183 -29.44 2.30 -4.06
C ILE A 183 -30.00 3.35 -5.04
N PRO A 184 -31.27 3.77 -4.90
CA PRO A 184 -31.93 4.65 -5.87
C PRO A 184 -31.36 6.08 -5.92
N LEU A 185 -30.46 6.46 -5.00
CA LEU A 185 -29.90 7.81 -4.96
C LEU A 185 -28.76 8.06 -5.97
N ILE A 186 -28.06 7.02 -6.47
CA ILE A 186 -26.82 7.20 -7.28
C ILE A 186 -26.84 6.39 -8.60
N LYS A 187 -27.86 5.58 -8.90
CA LYS A 187 -27.88 4.67 -10.08
C LYS A 187 -26.64 3.75 -10.17
N ILE A 188 -25.95 3.53 -9.05
CA ILE A 188 -24.90 2.52 -8.92
C ILE A 188 -25.59 1.27 -8.38
N HIS A 189 -25.46 0.15 -9.07
CA HIS A 189 -25.97 -1.10 -8.55
C HIS A 189 -25.01 -1.53 -7.44
N LEU A 190 -25.51 -1.69 -6.22
CA LEU A 190 -24.73 -2.27 -5.13
C LEU A 190 -24.58 -3.76 -5.41
N ASN A 191 -23.68 -4.06 -6.34
CA ASN A 191 -23.40 -5.39 -6.82
C ASN A 191 -22.27 -6.02 -6.01
N LEU A 192 -22.19 -7.34 -6.10
CA LEU A 192 -21.18 -8.21 -5.49
C LEU A 192 -19.73 -7.69 -5.65
N PHE A 193 -19.47 -6.90 -6.69
CA PHE A 193 -18.15 -6.37 -7.05
C PHE A 193 -17.93 -4.92 -6.63
N THR A 194 -19.00 -4.14 -6.52
CA THR A 194 -18.94 -2.73 -6.12
C THR A 194 -18.87 -2.61 -4.59
N ALA A 195 -19.52 -3.53 -3.85
CA ALA A 195 -19.53 -3.54 -2.39
C ALA A 195 -18.14 -3.72 -1.74
N PRO A 196 -17.28 -4.69 -2.15
CA PRO A 196 -15.93 -4.82 -1.62
C PRO A 196 -15.10 -3.56 -1.83
N MET A 197 -15.32 -2.86 -2.94
CA MET A 197 -14.51 -1.72 -3.29
C MET A 197 -14.92 -0.43 -2.57
N ILE A 198 -16.22 -0.25 -2.32
CA ILE A 198 -16.71 0.80 -1.40
C ILE A 198 -16.18 0.54 0.02
N PHE A 199 -16.18 -0.70 0.48
CA PHE A 199 -15.59 -1.07 1.76
C PHE A 199 -14.09 -0.74 1.81
N SER A 200 -13.33 -1.12 0.78
CA SER A 200 -11.91 -0.76 0.64
C SER A 200 -11.68 0.75 0.65
N MET A 201 -12.57 1.54 0.02
CA MET A 201 -12.50 3.00 0.05
C MET A 201 -12.54 3.56 1.48
N PHE A 202 -13.45 3.06 2.33
CA PHE A 202 -13.50 3.45 3.75
C PHE A 202 -12.23 3.04 4.50
N ILE A 203 -11.70 1.85 4.22
CA ILE A 203 -10.45 1.39 4.83
C ILE A 203 -9.28 2.28 4.39
N PHE A 204 -9.24 2.75 3.14
CA PHE A 204 -8.20 3.69 2.69
C PHE A 204 -8.32 5.07 3.31
N LEU A 205 -9.54 5.56 3.52
CA LEU A 205 -9.76 6.79 4.26
C LEU A 205 -9.26 6.66 5.70
N LEU A 206 -9.50 5.52 6.35
CA LEU A 206 -8.96 5.23 7.68
C LEU A 206 -7.42 5.15 7.66
N ALA A 207 -6.83 4.47 6.68
CA ALA A 207 -5.38 4.40 6.51
C ALA A 207 -4.76 5.79 6.29
N LEU A 208 -5.40 6.63 5.48
CA LEU A 208 -4.99 8.01 5.23
C LEU A 208 -5.07 8.84 6.51
N TYR A 209 -6.14 8.70 7.29
CA TYR A 209 -6.30 9.35 8.59
C TYR A 209 -5.17 8.95 9.55
N LEU A 210 -4.84 7.66 9.65
CA LEU A 210 -3.73 7.17 10.48
C LEU A 210 -2.38 7.76 10.03
N LEU A 211 -2.15 7.86 8.72
CA LEU A 211 -0.93 8.45 8.16
C LEU A 211 -0.80 9.96 8.36
N ILE A 212 -1.92 10.70 8.42
CA ILE A 212 -1.88 12.15 8.62
C ILE A 212 -1.73 12.50 10.11
N TYR A 213 -2.47 11.84 11.00
CA TYR A 213 -2.51 12.27 12.40
C TYR A 213 -1.55 11.51 13.31
N HIS A 214 -1.22 10.26 12.99
CA HIS A 214 -0.51 9.39 13.93
C HIS A 214 0.90 8.98 13.46
N PHE A 215 1.21 9.16 12.17
CA PHE A 215 2.47 8.71 11.57
C PHE A 215 3.55 9.80 11.56
N ASP A 216 4.72 9.43 12.09
CA ASP A 216 5.95 10.21 11.96
C ASP A 216 6.88 9.49 10.97
N GLY A 217 7.08 10.12 9.81
CA GLY A 217 7.86 9.61 8.68
C GLY A 217 9.32 10.07 8.65
N LYS A 218 9.74 10.92 9.61
CA LYS A 218 11.09 11.49 9.62
C LYS A 218 12.14 10.45 10.00
N TRP A 219 13.27 10.46 9.27
CA TRP A 219 14.37 9.51 9.45
C TRP A 219 15.31 9.86 10.62
N HIS A 220 14.75 10.14 11.80
CA HIS A 220 15.48 10.61 12.97
C HIS A 220 16.59 9.67 13.47
N ILE A 221 16.41 8.36 13.28
CA ILE A 221 17.37 7.33 13.71
C ILE A 221 18.53 7.24 12.71
N TYR A 222 18.24 7.21 11.41
CA TYR A 222 19.25 7.14 10.36
C TYR A 222 20.20 8.35 10.38
N GLU A 223 19.68 9.57 10.53
CA GLU A 223 20.53 10.77 10.59
C GLU A 223 21.44 10.78 11.82
N LYS A 224 20.94 10.27 12.96
CA LYS A 224 21.76 10.11 14.18
C LYS A 224 22.84 9.06 14.01
N MET A 225 22.54 7.93 13.36
CA MET A 225 23.54 6.89 13.06
C MET A 225 24.63 7.42 12.12
N GLN A 226 24.29 8.17 11.06
CA GLN A 226 25.29 8.77 10.17
C GLN A 226 26.22 9.76 10.89
N LYS A 227 25.68 10.61 11.78
CA LYS A 227 26.49 11.56 12.56
C LYS A 227 27.42 10.89 13.57
N ILE A 228 27.02 9.74 14.12
CA ILE A 228 27.87 8.95 15.01
C ILE A 228 28.99 8.30 14.19
N ASN A 229 28.65 7.68 13.07
CA ASN A 229 29.62 6.98 12.24
C ASN A 229 30.66 7.93 11.63
N SER A 230 30.25 9.12 11.20
CA SER A 230 31.20 10.13 10.71
C SER A 230 32.15 10.60 11.81
N LYS A 231 31.71 10.74 13.06
CA LYS A 231 32.58 11.12 14.19
C LYS A 231 33.57 10.03 14.61
N ILE A 232 33.27 8.76 14.35
CA ILE A 232 34.15 7.63 14.66
C ILE A 232 35.25 7.50 13.59
N ILE A 233 34.95 7.77 12.32
CA ILE A 233 35.92 7.67 11.21
C ILE A 233 37.04 8.74 11.31
N TRP A 234 36.78 9.86 12.00
CA TRP A 234 37.76 10.94 12.21
C TRP A 234 38.45 10.91 13.60
N LYS A 235 38.38 9.78 14.31
CA LYS A 235 39.10 9.54 15.57
C LYS A 235 40.00 8.32 15.44
#